data_AF-A0A822ZIZ6-F1
#
_entry.id   AF-A0A822ZIZ6-F1
#
_cell.length_a   1.000
_cell.length_b   1.000
_cell.length_c   1.000
_cell.angle_alpha   90.00
_cell.angle_beta   90.00
_cell.angle_gamma   90.00
#
_symmetry.space_group_name_H-M   'P 1'
#
loop_
_entity.id
_entity.type
_entity.pdbx_description
1 polymer ?
#
loop_
_entity_poly.entity_id
_entity_poly.type
_entity_poly.pdbx_seq_one_letter_code
_entity_poly.pdbx_strand_id
1 'polypeptide(L)'
;MGLKINVWGIYGYALLGLGHLRFLATKEQIRRSYKETALKYHPDKQAALLFAEETEVAKQAKKDEMENHFKAIQEAYEVLIDPVKRRVYDSTDKFDDEIPIIVPHRIFSMYLV
;
A
#
# COMPACT_ATOMS: atom_id res chain seq x y z
N MET A 1 12.24 18.77 13.51
CA MET A 1 12.61 17.74 12.50
C MET A 1 11.31 17.12 12.03
N GLY A 2 10.70 17.69 11.00
CA GLY A 2 9.34 17.36 10.59
C GLY A 2 9.30 15.96 9.98
N LEU A 3 8.63 15.03 10.65
CA LEU A 3 8.19 13.78 10.02
C LEU A 3 7.26 14.19 8.89
N LYS A 4 7.77 14.19 7.65
CA LYS A 4 6.93 14.20 6.47
C LYS A 4 6.16 12.88 6.49
N ILE A 5 5.01 12.89 7.16
CA ILE A 5 4.03 11.82 7.06
C ILE A 5 3.49 11.95 5.64
N ASN A 6 4.22 11.35 4.70
CA ASN A 6 3.96 11.45 3.28
C ASN A 6 2.53 10.94 3.03
N VAL A 7 1.80 11.72 2.22
CA VAL A 7 0.38 11.63 1.86
C VAL A 7 -0.04 10.29 1.21
N TRP A 8 0.86 9.31 1.13
CA TRP A 8 0.66 7.97 0.56
C TRP A 8 0.40 6.89 1.62
N GLY A 9 0.20 7.30 2.88
CA GLY A 9 0.13 6.48 4.10
C GLY A 9 -0.86 5.32 4.13
N ILE A 10 -1.65 5.09 3.09
CA ILE A 10 -2.72 4.08 3.07
C ILE A 10 -2.38 2.89 2.15
N TYR A 11 -1.44 3.05 1.21
CA TYR A 11 -1.21 2.05 0.15
C TYR A 11 0.15 1.35 0.21
N GLY A 12 0.94 1.49 1.28
CA GLY A 12 2.28 0.91 1.37
C GLY A 12 2.31 -0.61 1.13
N TYR A 13 1.39 -1.34 1.75
CA TYR A 13 1.25 -2.78 1.51
C TYR A 13 0.73 -3.10 0.11
N ALA A 14 -0.20 -2.30 -0.43
CA ALA A 14 -0.77 -2.51 -1.74
C ALA A 14 0.25 -2.29 -2.88
N LEU A 15 1.13 -1.29 -2.74
CA LEU A 15 2.22 -0.99 -3.68
C LEU A 15 3.24 -2.14 -3.77
N LEU A 16 3.44 -2.87 -2.67
CA LEU A 16 4.28 -4.07 -2.63
C LEU A 16 3.52 -5.35 -3.00
N GLY A 17 2.25 -5.28 -3.42
CA GLY A 17 1.43 -6.48 -3.71
C GLY A 17 1.04 -7.29 -2.47
N LEU A 18 1.29 -6.74 -1.27
CA LEU A 18 0.99 -7.35 0.03
C LEU A 18 -0.29 -6.79 0.66
N GLY A 19 -1.14 -6.12 -0.13
CA GLY A 19 -2.40 -5.53 0.35
C GLY A 19 -3.34 -6.54 1.02
N HIS A 20 -3.25 -7.81 0.65
CA HIS A 20 -4.02 -8.91 1.26
C HIS A 20 -3.46 -9.36 2.63
N LEU A 21 -2.17 -9.12 2.90
CA LEU A 21 -1.51 -9.49 4.16
C LEU A 21 -1.49 -8.33 5.16
N ARG A 22 -1.39 -7.08 4.68
CA ARG A 22 -1.26 -5.86 5.52
C ARG A 22 -0.26 -6.09 6.67
N PHE A 23 -0.66 -5.80 7.91
CA PHE A 23 0.16 -5.94 9.12
C PHE A 23 0.62 -7.39 9.41
N LEU A 24 0.01 -8.41 8.79
CA LEU A 24 0.44 -9.81 8.93
C LEU A 24 1.68 -10.15 8.07
N ALA A 25 2.07 -9.29 7.12
CA ALA A 25 3.20 -9.58 6.24
C ALA A 25 4.52 -9.73 7.02
N THR A 26 5.29 -10.78 6.76
CA THR A 26 6.59 -10.97 7.39
C THR A 26 7.67 -10.09 6.75
N LYS A 27 8.76 -9.81 7.48
CA LYS A 27 9.88 -9.02 6.97
C LYS A 27 10.48 -9.62 5.69
N GLU A 28 10.51 -10.95 5.61
CA GLU A 28 11.00 -11.68 4.44
C GLU A 28 10.07 -11.52 3.24
N GLN A 29 8.75 -11.59 3.45
CA GLN A 29 7.76 -11.34 2.41
C GLN A 29 7.88 -9.92 1.86
N ILE A 30 8.05 -8.92 2.74
CA ILE A 30 8.26 -7.51 2.35
C ILE A 30 9.52 -7.33 1.51
N ARG A 31 10.63 -7.99 1.90
CA ARG A 31 11.89 -7.95 1.13
C ARG A 31 11.75 -8.63 -0.22
N ARG A 32 11.08 -9.79 -0.28
CA ARG A 32 10.87 -10.54 -1.51
C ARG A 32 10.01 -9.73 -2.47
N SER A 33 8.87 -9.23 -2.00
CA SER A 33 7.95 -8.48 -2.84
C SER A 33 8.57 -7.18 -3.34
N TYR A 34 9.34 -6.47 -2.52
CA TYR A 34 10.10 -5.29 -2.96
C TYR A 34 11.08 -5.62 -4.09
N LYS A 35 11.80 -6.73 -4.01
CA LYS A 35 12.72 -7.14 -5.10
C LYS A 35 11.95 -7.41 -6.40
N GLU A 36 10.82 -8.11 -6.31
CA GLU A 36 9.98 -8.44 -7.46
C GLU A 36 9.38 -7.18 -8.09
N THR A 37 8.84 -6.26 -7.29
CA THR A 37 8.27 -5.00 -7.79
C THR A 37 9.35 -4.06 -8.32
N ALA A 38 10.48 -3.91 -7.62
CA ALA A 38 11.59 -3.09 -8.10
C ALA A 38 12.13 -3.58 -9.45
N LEU A 39 12.21 -4.91 -9.66
CA LEU A 39 12.61 -5.48 -10.95
C LEU A 39 11.56 -5.29 -12.05
N LYS A 40 10.28 -5.18 -11.71
CA LYS A 40 9.18 -4.98 -12.66
C LYS A 40 9.04 -3.52 -13.08
N TYR A 41 9.18 -2.61 -12.11
CA TYR A 41 9.02 -1.17 -12.28
C TYR A 41 10.36 -0.43 -12.37
N HIS A 42 11.46 -1.14 -12.65
CA HIS A 42 12.77 -0.50 -12.81
C HIS A 42 12.76 0.44 -14.03
N PRO A 43 13.35 1.65 -13.94
CA PRO A 43 13.38 2.61 -15.06
C PRO A 43 13.98 2.02 -16.34
N ASP A 44 14.96 1.13 -16.21
CA ASP A 44 15.57 0.41 -17.35
C ASP A 44 14.56 -0.44 -18.15
N LYS A 45 13.70 -1.20 -17.46
CA LYS A 45 12.67 -2.01 -18.13
C LYS A 45 11.50 -1.16 -18.61
N GLN A 46 11.24 -0.06 -17.94
CA GLN A 46 10.17 0.86 -18.27
C GLN A 46 10.50 1.75 -19.46
N ALA A 47 11.78 2.05 -19.71
CA ALA A 47 12.24 2.73 -20.90
C ALA A 47 11.78 2.01 -22.19
N ALA A 48 11.75 0.67 -22.18
CA ALA A 48 11.23 -0.13 -23.29
C ALA A 48 9.75 0.16 -23.62
N LEU A 49 8.94 0.48 -22.60
CA LEU A 49 7.52 0.79 -22.76
C LEU A 49 7.30 2.23 -23.27
N LEU A 50 8.21 3.16 -22.95
CA LEU A 50 8.14 4.55 -23.42
C LEU A 50 8.32 4.67 -24.94
N PHE A 51 8.96 3.70 -25.60
CA PHE A 51 9.10 3.68 -27.06
C PHE A 51 7.78 3.35 -27.79
N ALA A 52 6.75 2.87 -27.09
CA ALA A 52 5.45 2.54 -27.68
C ALA A 52 4.54 3.76 -27.88
N GLU A 53 4.83 4.89 -27.23
CA GLU A 53 4.00 6.09 -27.31
C GLU A 53 4.38 6.97 -28.52
N GLU A 54 3.39 7.48 -29.26
CA GLU A 54 3.60 8.22 -30.51
C GLU A 54 3.99 9.69 -30.30
N THR A 55 3.64 10.29 -29.16
CA THR A 55 3.84 11.72 -28.90
C THR A 55 4.78 11.98 -27.74
N GLU A 56 5.69 12.96 -27.89
CA GLU A 56 6.67 13.32 -26.86
C GLU A 56 6.02 13.77 -25.54
N VAL A 57 4.84 14.40 -25.60
CA VAL A 57 4.07 14.81 -24.42
C VAL A 57 3.57 13.58 -23.64
N ALA A 58 3.05 12.56 -24.34
CA ALA A 58 2.58 11.34 -23.70
C ALA A 58 3.75 10.51 -23.13
N LYS A 59 4.90 10.46 -23.83
CA LYS A 59 6.13 9.84 -23.30
C LYS A 59 6.58 10.49 -22.01
N GLN A 60 6.60 11.81 -21.94
CA GLN A 60 7.01 12.52 -20.74
C GLN A 60 6.04 12.27 -19.58
N ALA A 61 4.73 12.35 -19.82
CA ALA A 61 3.73 12.06 -18.78
C ALA A 61 3.85 10.62 -18.25
N LYS A 62 4.01 9.64 -19.14
CA LYS A 62 4.24 8.23 -18.75
C LYS A 62 5.51 8.04 -17.95
N LYS A 63 6.60 8.71 -18.35
CA LYS A 63 7.87 8.68 -17.62
C LYS A 63 7.72 9.24 -16.21
N ASP A 64 7.02 10.36 -16.06
CA ASP A 64 6.77 10.99 -14.75
C ASP A 64 5.89 10.09 -13.86
N GLU A 65 4.84 9.49 -14.42
CA GLU A 65 4.00 8.50 -13.72
C GLU A 65 4.82 7.30 -13.22
N MET A 66 5.68 6.77 -14.09
CA MET A 66 6.56 5.65 -13.79
C MET A 66 7.57 5.95 -12.69
N GLU A 67 8.23 7.11 -12.77
CA GLU A 67 9.19 7.57 -11.76
C GLU A 67 8.51 7.78 -10.41
N ASN A 68 7.34 8.43 -10.41
CA ASN A 68 6.54 8.61 -9.20
C ASN A 68 6.10 7.27 -8.59
N HIS A 69 5.72 6.30 -9.42
CA HIS A 69 5.33 4.97 -8.96
C HIS A 69 6.51 4.21 -8.35
N PHE A 70 7.68 4.25 -8.98
CA PHE A 70 8.89 3.63 -8.45
C PHE A 70 9.32 4.25 -7.12
N LYS A 71 9.26 5.59 -7.03
CA LYS A 71 9.53 6.31 -5.79
C LYS A 71 8.57 5.91 -4.66
N ALA A 72 7.29 5.77 -4.96
CA ALA A 72 6.29 5.30 -3.99
C ALA A 72 6.59 3.88 -3.48
N ILE A 73 7.07 2.98 -4.35
CA ILE A 73 7.50 1.62 -3.97
C ILE A 73 8.70 1.68 -3.01
N GLN A 74 9.69 2.54 -3.29
CA GLN A 74 10.88 2.70 -2.44
C GLN A 74 10.50 3.24 -1.05
N GLU A 75 9.67 4.29 -0.99
CA GLU A 75 9.19 4.85 0.27
C GLU A 75 8.38 3.82 1.07
N ALA A 76 7.50 3.06 0.42
CA ALA A 76 6.73 2.00 1.07
C ALA A 76 7.65 0.94 1.69
N TYR A 77 8.69 0.50 0.98
CA TYR A 77 9.66 -0.44 1.53
C TYR A 77 10.43 0.12 2.71
N GLU A 78 10.87 1.39 2.64
CA GLU A 78 11.61 2.04 3.74
C GLU A 78 10.79 2.13 5.03
N VAL A 79 9.49 2.39 4.91
CA VAL A 79 8.56 2.44 6.06
C VAL A 79 8.28 1.04 6.60
N LEU A 80 8.03 0.06 5.73
CA LEU A 80 7.59 -1.27 6.15
C LEU A 80 8.74 -2.18 6.62
N ILE A 81 9.98 -1.93 6.21
CA ILE A 81 11.14 -2.74 6.61
C ILE A 81 11.61 -2.45 8.03
N ASP A 82 11.40 -1.21 8.50
CA ASP A 82 11.75 -0.77 9.84
C ASP A 82 10.58 -1.06 10.79
N PRO A 83 10.78 -1.91 11.82
CA PRO A 83 9.71 -2.27 12.75
C PRO A 83 9.13 -1.08 13.52
N VAL A 84 9.90 -0.01 13.73
CA VAL A 84 9.43 1.19 14.44
C VAL A 84 8.52 2.01 13.51
N LYS A 85 8.99 2.32 12.30
CA LYS A 85 8.20 3.04 11.30
C LYS A 85 6.94 2.27 10.90
N ARG A 86 7.05 0.94 10.78
CA ARG A 86 5.92 0.06 10.49
C ARG A 86 4.84 0.12 11.56
N ARG A 87 5.20 0.14 12.85
CA ARG A 87 4.20 0.27 13.93
C ARG A 87 3.47 1.60 13.87
N VAL A 88 4.21 2.70 13.62
CA VAL A 88 3.60 4.03 13.45
C VAL A 88 2.65 4.02 12.25
N TYR A 89 3.08 3.44 11.14
CA TYR A 89 2.27 3.27 9.93
C TYR A 89 0.98 2.48 10.18
N ASP A 90 1.10 1.29 10.79
CA ASP A 90 -0.03 0.41 11.12
C ASP A 90 -1.00 1.06 12.13
N SER A 91 -0.52 1.98 12.97
CA SER A 91 -1.36 2.72 13.94
C SER A 91 -2.14 3.89 13.33
N THR A 92 -1.79 4.32 12.11
CA THR A 92 -2.45 5.42 11.39
C THR A 92 -3.48 4.94 10.37
N ASP A 93 -3.82 3.64 10.39
CA ASP A 93 -4.83 3.07 9.51
C ASP A 93 -6.21 3.69 9.79
N LYS A 94 -7.03 3.87 8.76
CA LYS A 94 -8.38 4.39 8.95
C LYS A 94 -9.19 3.34 9.71
N PHE A 95 -9.58 3.65 10.93
CA PHE A 95 -10.48 2.80 11.69
C PHE A 95 -11.85 2.85 11.02
N ASP A 96 -12.43 1.67 10.77
CA ASP A 96 -13.81 1.56 10.36
C ASP A 96 -14.67 1.77 11.62
N ASP A 97 -15.18 2.97 11.80
CA ASP A 97 -16.03 3.35 12.94
C ASP A 97 -17.46 2.77 12.82
N GLU A 98 -17.73 1.90 11.83
CA GLU A 98 -19.01 1.20 11.74
C GLU A 98 -19.23 0.28 12.95
N ILE A 99 -19.97 0.79 13.92
CA ILE A 99 -20.51 0.00 15.02
C ILE A 99 -21.39 -1.10 14.40
N PRO A 100 -21.11 -2.40 14.64
CA PRO A 100 -22.04 -3.43 14.22
C PRO A 100 -23.36 -3.15 14.93
N ILE A 101 -24.37 -2.77 14.16
CA ILE A 101 -25.73 -2.61 14.66
C ILE A 101 -26.13 -4.01 15.12
N ILE A 102 -26.08 -4.24 16.43
CA ILE A 102 -26.60 -5.45 17.05
C ILE A 102 -28.10 -5.41 16.75
N VAL A 103 -28.52 -6.00 15.63
CA VAL A 103 -29.92 -6.35 15.42
C VAL A 103 -30.23 -7.36 16.52
N PRO A 104 -31.09 -7.04 17.49
CA PRO A 104 -31.45 -7.98 18.54
C PRO A 104 -32.44 -8.97 17.93
N HIS A 105 -31.96 -9.85 17.07
CA HIS A 105 -32.71 -11.04 16.74
C HIS A 105 -32.52 -12.05 17.87
N ARG A 106 -33.50 -11.99 18.78
CA ARG A 106 -34.04 -13.15 19.51
C ARG A 106 -33.43 -13.46 20.88
N ILE A 107 -33.40 -12.47 21.76
CA ILE A 107 -33.37 -12.70 23.22
C ILE A 107 -34.68 -12.12 23.77
N PHE A 108 -35.41 -12.89 24.57
CA PHE A 108 -36.76 -12.63 25.12
C PHE A 108 -37.96 -13.12 24.28
N SER A 109 -38.01 -14.42 24.04
CA SER A 109 -39.29 -15.15 24.11
C SER A 109 -39.11 -16.43 24.92
N MET A 110 -38.83 -16.25 26.19
CA MET A 110 -38.82 -17.34 27.16
C MET A 110 -39.13 -16.77 28.54
N TYR A 111 -40.36 -16.30 28.74
CA TYR A 111 -41.09 -16.29 30.03
C TYR A 111 -42.55 -15.93 29.72
N LEU A 112 -43.30 -16.95 29.29
CA LEU A 112 -44.75 -16.98 29.44
C LEU A 112 -45.11 -18.45 29.71
N VAL A 113 -45.00 -18.81 30.98
CA VAL A 113 -45.76 -19.88 31.62
C VAL A 113 -46.53 -19.21 32.74
#